data_AF-A0A2D4ICN0-F1
#
_entry.id   AF-A0A2D4ICN0-F1
#
_cell.length_a   1.000
_cell.length_b   1.000
_cell.length_c   1.000
_cell.angle_alpha   90.00
_cell.angle_beta   90.00
_cell.angle_gamma   90.00
#
_symmetry.space_group_name_H-M   'P 1'
#
loop_
_entity.id
_entity.type
_entity.pdbx_description
1 polymer ?
#
loop_
_entity_poly.entity_id
_entity_poly.type
_entity_poly.pdbx_seq_one_letter_code
_entity_poly.pdbx_strand_id
1 'polypeptide(L)'
;MLKYCFAFLFKEMIIDKVNGQVVPRYLIYDIIKFNAKPVGECDFNIRLSCIEKEIILPRHDKVKNGQIDKAQEPFSVRNKPFFDIHIAKKLLEGNFAREVSHEVDGLIFQPVGKYKPGRCDDILKWKPPSLNSVDFRLKIGRVFGEGLLPRNVGFLYVGSLERPFAEIKVTKDLKQYDNKIIECKFENNSWVFMRQRIDKSFPNAYSTAVAVCNSIQHPVTKEFLFEFIQKCMAATPGQPRKHHLDPDTELMPPPPPKRPRLSS
;
A
#
# COMPACT_ATOMS: atom_id res chain seq x y z
N MET A 1 30.83 -22.91 -7.20
CA MET A 1 29.96 -23.41 -6.12
C MET A 1 28.97 -22.30 -5.77
N LEU A 2 27.75 -22.32 -6.33
CA LEU A 2 26.69 -21.38 -5.95
C LEU A 2 26.30 -21.68 -4.49
N LYS A 3 26.80 -20.90 -3.53
CA LYS A 3 26.25 -20.90 -2.19
C LYS A 3 24.80 -20.42 -2.30
N TYR A 4 23.84 -21.32 -2.11
CA TYR A 4 22.43 -20.96 -2.01
C TYR A 4 22.26 -20.03 -0.80
N CYS A 5 22.25 -18.72 -1.06
CA CYS A 5 21.92 -17.72 -0.05
C CYS A 5 20.40 -17.80 0.17
N PHE A 6 19.99 -18.38 1.29
CA PHE A 6 18.59 -18.38 1.69
C PHE A 6 18.26 -17.06 2.36
N ALA A 7 17.54 -16.20 1.63
CA ALA A 7 16.94 -14.98 2.16
C ALA A 7 15.42 -15.13 2.22
N PHE A 8 14.82 -14.80 3.37
CA PHE A 8 13.36 -14.72 3.48
C PHE A 8 12.96 -13.25 3.55
N LEU A 9 12.43 -12.75 2.42
CA LEU A 9 12.06 -11.35 2.23
C LEU A 9 10.55 -11.17 2.28
N PHE A 10 10.13 -10.07 2.89
CA PHE A 10 8.81 -9.50 2.61
C PHE A 10 8.88 -8.49 1.48
N LYS A 11 7.85 -8.53 0.64
CA LYS A 11 7.89 -7.98 -0.71
C LYS A 11 6.54 -7.51 -1.18
N GLU A 12 6.56 -6.47 -1.98
CA GLU A 12 5.44 -5.98 -2.77
C GLU A 12 5.82 -6.04 -4.26
N MET A 13 4.94 -6.58 -5.09
CA MET A 13 5.12 -6.58 -6.53
C MET A 13 4.24 -5.47 -7.12
N ILE A 14 4.88 -4.51 -7.79
CA ILE A 14 4.20 -3.40 -8.45
C ILE A 14 4.47 -3.44 -9.95
N ILE A 15 3.53 -2.92 -10.72
CA ILE A 15 3.68 -2.73 -12.16
C ILE A 15 3.91 -1.24 -12.40
N ASP A 16 5.13 -0.89 -12.77
CA ASP A 16 5.51 0.49 -13.06
C ASP A 16 5.41 0.78 -14.56
N LYS A 17 5.11 2.03 -14.93
CA LYS A 17 5.15 2.53 -16.32
C LYS A 17 6.24 3.58 -16.44
N VAL A 18 7.37 3.19 -17.01
CA VAL A 18 8.50 4.10 -17.26
C VAL A 18 8.64 4.28 -18.76
N ASN A 19 8.55 5.54 -19.23
CA ASN A 19 8.63 5.89 -20.66
C ASN A 19 7.65 5.08 -21.55
N GLY A 20 6.46 4.76 -21.04
CA GLY A 20 5.45 3.96 -21.74
C GLY A 20 5.67 2.44 -21.67
N GLN A 21 6.81 1.96 -21.16
CA GLN A 21 7.08 0.55 -20.99
C GLN A 21 6.62 0.06 -19.61
N VAL A 22 5.94 -1.09 -19.61
CA VAL A 22 5.50 -1.77 -18.40
C VAL A 22 6.66 -2.55 -17.80
N VAL A 23 7.09 -2.17 -16.60
CA VAL A 23 8.23 -2.78 -15.90
C VAL A 23 7.75 -3.33 -14.55
N PRO A 24 7.71 -4.66 -14.39
CA PRO A 24 7.45 -5.26 -13.09
C PRO A 24 8.58 -4.95 -12.12
N ARG A 25 8.24 -4.51 -10.91
CA ARG A 25 9.19 -4.28 -9.82
C ARG A 25 8.83 -5.07 -8.58
N TYR A 26 9.88 -5.54 -7.93
CA TYR A 26 9.85 -6.26 -6.69
C TYR A 26 10.48 -5.39 -5.60
N LEU A 27 9.64 -4.81 -4.76
CA LEU A 27 10.04 -3.93 -3.67
C LEU A 27 10.21 -4.73 -2.38
N ILE A 28 11.44 -4.87 -1.90
CA ILE A 28 11.77 -5.50 -0.63
C ILE A 28 11.56 -4.48 0.48
N TYR A 29 10.69 -4.78 1.45
CA TYR A 29 10.45 -3.89 2.59
C TYR A 29 10.86 -4.49 3.94
N ASP A 30 11.18 -5.79 4.01
CA ASP A 30 11.68 -6.43 5.22
C ASP A 30 12.46 -7.73 4.93
N ILE A 31 13.29 -8.16 5.88
CA ILE A 31 14.09 -9.38 5.84
C ILE A 31 14.04 -10.13 7.18
N ILE A 32 13.69 -11.42 7.15
CA ILE A 32 13.64 -12.28 8.35
C ILE A 32 14.92 -13.09 8.53
N LYS A 33 15.50 -13.58 7.44
CA LYS A 33 16.66 -14.47 7.48
C LYS A 33 17.59 -14.14 6.33
N PHE A 34 18.89 -14.19 6.59
CA PHE A 34 19.93 -14.04 5.58
C PHE A 34 21.08 -15.00 5.87
N ASN A 35 21.47 -15.85 4.92
CA ASN A 35 22.55 -16.84 5.11
C ASN A 35 22.39 -17.65 6.41
N ALA A 36 21.18 -18.16 6.64
CA ALA A 36 20.77 -18.86 7.85
C ALA A 36 20.79 -18.05 9.16
N LYS A 37 21.24 -16.80 9.17
CA LYS A 37 21.22 -15.91 10.35
C LYS A 37 19.81 -15.34 10.58
N PRO A 38 19.32 -15.31 11.84
CA PRO A 38 17.99 -14.83 12.19
C PRO A 38 17.92 -13.30 12.25
N VAL A 39 18.10 -12.65 11.11
CA VAL A 39 18.10 -11.17 10.98
C VAL A 39 16.79 -10.53 11.46
N GLY A 40 15.68 -11.27 11.44
CA GLY A 40 14.38 -10.88 11.95
C GLY A 40 14.37 -10.54 13.45
N GLU A 41 15.31 -11.09 14.23
CA GLU A 41 15.44 -10.76 15.66
C GLU A 41 16.15 -9.42 15.90
N CYS A 42 16.72 -8.81 14.86
CA CYS A 42 17.34 -7.49 14.95
C CYS A 42 16.29 -6.36 14.82
N ASP A 43 16.67 -5.16 15.25
CA ASP A 43 15.93 -3.93 14.98
C ASP A 43 15.71 -3.72 13.48
N PHE A 44 14.60 -3.06 13.15
CA PHE A 44 14.21 -2.77 11.77
C PHE A 44 15.28 -2.00 10.97
N ASN A 45 16.03 -1.06 11.57
CA ASN A 45 17.09 -0.35 10.84
C ASN A 45 18.25 -1.27 10.46
N ILE A 46 18.63 -2.21 11.34
CA ILE A 46 19.61 -3.24 11.01
C ILE A 46 19.09 -4.12 9.86
N ARG A 47 17.81 -4.48 9.88
CA ARG A 47 17.17 -5.27 8.81
C ARG A 47 17.17 -4.52 7.48
N LEU A 48 16.85 -3.23 7.47
CA LEU A 48 16.96 -2.37 6.28
C LEU A 48 18.40 -2.27 5.77
N SER A 49 19.38 -2.06 6.66
CA SER A 49 20.79 -2.01 6.28
C SER A 49 21.27 -3.35 5.70
N CYS A 50 20.76 -4.47 6.20
CA CYS A 50 21.04 -5.80 5.65
C CYS A 50 20.48 -5.94 4.23
N ILE A 51 19.24 -5.50 3.96
CA ILE A 51 18.69 -5.51 2.60
C ILE A 51 19.58 -4.70 1.65
N GLU A 52 19.97 -3.50 2.06
CA GLU A 52 20.78 -2.63 1.21
C GLU A 52 22.14 -3.23 0.92
N LYS A 53 22.91 -3.55 1.97
CA LYS A 53 24.31 -3.96 1.85
C LYS A 53 24.49 -5.38 1.31
N GLU A 54 23.57 -6.28 1.62
CA GLU A 54 23.75 -7.70 1.32
C GLU A 54 22.96 -8.16 0.08
N ILE A 55 21.97 -7.39 -0.36
CA ILE A 55 21.13 -7.75 -1.51
C ILE A 55 21.21 -6.70 -2.62
N ILE A 56 20.96 -5.42 -2.32
CA ILE A 56 20.85 -4.37 -3.34
C ILE A 56 22.23 -4.00 -3.90
N LEU A 57 23.18 -3.59 -3.06
CA LEU A 57 24.52 -3.19 -3.49
C LEU A 57 25.25 -4.30 -4.26
N PRO A 58 25.30 -5.57 -3.80
CA PRO A 58 26.01 -6.62 -4.53
C PRO A 58 25.39 -6.92 -5.90
N ARG A 59 24.07 -6.75 -6.04
CA ARG A 59 23.40 -6.87 -7.34
C ARG A 59 23.75 -5.69 -8.25
N HIS A 60 23.78 -4.48 -7.72
CA HIS A 60 24.18 -3.30 -8.47
C HIS A 60 25.61 -3.42 -9.00
N ASP A 61 26.56 -3.86 -8.16
CA ASP A 61 27.95 -4.08 -8.56
C ASP A 61 28.06 -5.11 -9.69
N LYS A 62 27.33 -6.21 -9.58
CA LYS A 62 27.29 -7.24 -10.65
C LYS A 62 26.68 -6.72 -11.95
N VAL A 63 25.67 -5.86 -11.88
CA VAL A 63 25.12 -5.20 -13.08
C VAL A 63 26.17 -4.27 -13.70
N LYS A 64 26.83 -3.44 -12.88
CA LYS A 64 27.86 -2.50 -13.35
C LYS A 64 29.05 -3.23 -14.00
N ASN A 65 29.40 -4.39 -13.47
CA ASN A 65 30.46 -5.25 -13.99
C ASN A 65 30.02 -6.15 -15.16
N GLY A 66 28.78 -5.99 -15.68
CA GLY A 66 28.26 -6.77 -16.81
C GLY A 66 27.99 -8.25 -16.49
N GLN A 67 28.03 -8.65 -15.22
CA GLN A 67 27.75 -10.02 -14.77
C GLN A 67 26.24 -10.30 -14.64
N ILE A 68 25.42 -9.25 -14.56
CA ILE A 68 23.95 -9.32 -14.60
C ILE A 68 23.46 -8.38 -15.70
N ASP A 69 22.75 -8.94 -16.67
CA ASP A 69 21.99 -8.16 -17.64
C ASP A 69 20.58 -7.91 -17.09
N LYS A 70 20.27 -6.64 -16.77
CA LYS A 70 18.95 -6.23 -16.29
C LYS A 70 17.83 -6.50 -17.29
N ALA A 71 18.12 -6.54 -18.60
CA ALA A 71 17.11 -6.80 -19.63
C ALA A 71 16.65 -8.27 -19.65
N GLN A 72 17.48 -9.18 -19.14
CA GLN A 72 17.15 -10.60 -19.02
C GLN A 72 16.44 -10.95 -17.71
N GLU A 73 16.37 -10.01 -16.75
CA GLU A 73 15.67 -10.25 -15.50
C GLU A 73 14.15 -10.12 -15.69
N PRO A 74 13.35 -11.05 -15.14
CA PRO A 74 11.89 -11.01 -15.28
C PRO A 74 11.27 -9.80 -14.57
N PHE A 75 11.98 -9.20 -13.61
CA PHE A 75 11.54 -8.03 -12.87
C PHE A 75 12.74 -7.31 -12.22
N SER A 76 12.57 -6.01 -11.99
CA SER A 76 13.55 -5.21 -11.24
C SER A 76 13.41 -5.48 -9.75
N VAL A 77 14.51 -5.73 -9.04
CA VAL A 77 14.55 -5.80 -7.57
C VAL A 77 15.00 -4.47 -6.99
N ARG A 78 14.27 -3.92 -6.01
CA ARG A 78 14.59 -2.67 -5.31
C ARG A 78 14.26 -2.77 -3.82
N ASN A 79 14.91 -1.96 -3.00
CA ASN A 79 14.48 -1.68 -1.64
C ASN A 79 13.28 -0.72 -1.66
N LYS A 80 12.33 -0.88 -0.73
CA LYS A 80 11.27 0.10 -0.47
C LYS A 80 11.83 1.10 0.54
N PRO A 81 11.97 2.39 0.19
CA PRO A 81 12.55 3.37 1.10
C PRO A 81 11.61 3.60 2.30
N PHE A 82 12.20 3.71 3.48
CA PHE A 82 11.51 4.13 4.71
C PHE A 82 12.09 5.46 5.15
N PHE A 83 11.21 6.36 5.57
CA PHE A 83 11.58 7.69 6.00
C PHE A 83 11.16 7.90 7.46
N ASP A 84 11.82 8.84 8.13
CA ASP A 84 11.40 9.26 9.47
C ASP A 84 9.99 9.87 9.42
N ILE A 85 9.23 9.74 10.51
CA ILE A 85 7.83 10.16 10.65
C ILE A 85 7.61 11.63 10.28
N HIS A 86 8.60 12.51 10.46
CA HIS A 86 8.50 13.94 10.12
C HIS A 86 8.34 14.19 8.62
N ILE A 87 8.74 13.23 7.78
CA ILE A 87 8.63 13.30 6.33
C ILE A 87 7.22 12.94 5.85
N ALA A 88 6.35 12.39 6.71
CA ALA A 88 4.98 11.98 6.36
C ALA A 88 4.18 13.07 5.63
N LYS A 89 4.28 14.34 6.07
CA LYS A 89 3.62 15.47 5.40
C LYS A 89 4.14 15.66 3.97
N LYS A 90 5.45 15.61 3.77
CA LYS A 90 6.07 15.70 2.45
C LYS A 90 5.74 14.50 1.56
N LEU A 91 5.55 13.30 2.12
CA LEU A 91 5.14 12.12 1.34
C LEU A 91 3.70 12.26 0.81
N LEU A 92 2.80 12.87 1.60
CA LEU A 92 1.38 13.00 1.25
C LEU A 92 1.02 14.27 0.46
N GLU A 93 1.78 15.35 0.62
CA GLU A 93 1.50 16.66 -0.02
C GLU A 93 2.61 17.12 -0.97
N GLY A 94 3.82 16.57 -0.84
CA GLY A 94 5.00 17.04 -1.55
C GLY A 94 5.20 16.43 -2.94
N ASN A 95 6.30 16.84 -3.58
CA ASN A 95 6.70 16.37 -4.91
C ASN A 95 6.94 14.84 -4.97
N PHE A 96 7.19 14.20 -3.82
CA PHE A 96 7.37 12.75 -3.77
C PHE A 96 6.15 12.00 -4.33
N ALA A 97 4.92 12.43 -4.01
CA ALA A 97 3.71 11.84 -4.57
C ALA A 97 3.61 11.97 -6.10
N ARG A 98 4.36 12.92 -6.71
CA ARG A 98 4.47 13.09 -8.16
C ARG A 98 5.61 12.29 -8.78
N GLU A 99 6.62 11.94 -7.99
CA GLU A 99 7.78 11.12 -8.39
C GLU A 99 7.49 9.62 -8.30
N VAL A 100 6.54 9.24 -7.45
CA VAL A 100 5.98 7.90 -7.42
C VAL A 100 5.07 7.72 -8.62
N SER A 101 5.41 6.77 -9.49
CA SER A 101 4.68 6.45 -10.73
C SER A 101 3.35 5.72 -10.53
N HIS A 102 2.95 5.53 -9.27
CA HIS A 102 1.71 4.91 -8.84
C HIS A 102 1.01 5.80 -7.82
N GLU A 103 -0.32 5.69 -7.75
CA GLU A 103 -1.13 6.49 -6.81
C GLU A 103 -0.74 6.15 -5.35
N VAL A 104 -0.51 7.20 -4.55
CA VAL A 104 -0.26 7.06 -3.11
C VAL A 104 -1.58 6.81 -2.41
N ASP A 105 -1.81 5.57 -1.97
CA ASP A 105 -3.06 5.11 -1.36
C ASP A 105 -3.07 5.16 0.18
N GLY A 106 -1.98 5.64 0.79
CA GLY A 106 -1.83 5.72 2.23
C GLY A 106 -0.37 5.77 2.71
N LEU A 107 -0.18 5.53 4.00
CA LEU A 107 1.12 5.38 4.66
C LEU A 107 1.15 4.09 5.48
N ILE A 108 2.33 3.50 5.61
CA ILE A 108 2.60 2.39 6.53
C ILE A 108 3.58 2.89 7.57
N PHE A 109 3.20 2.81 8.85
CA PHE A 109 4.08 3.12 9.97
C PHE A 109 4.65 1.81 10.52
N GLN A 110 5.95 1.66 10.34
CA GLN A 110 6.68 0.46 10.74
C GLN A 110 7.43 0.73 12.05
N PRO A 111 7.17 -0.03 13.12
CA PRO A 111 7.94 0.08 14.35
C PRO A 111 9.38 -0.40 14.14
N VAL A 112 10.27 0.21 14.93
CA VAL A 112 11.72 -0.02 14.95
C VAL A 112 12.10 -1.40 15.55
N GLY A 113 11.16 -2.04 16.25
CA GLY A 113 11.42 -3.33 16.91
C GLY A 113 11.71 -4.50 15.96
N LYS A 114 11.93 -5.66 16.59
CA LYS A 114 12.14 -6.93 15.88
C LYS A 114 10.91 -7.37 15.09
N TYR A 115 11.13 -8.24 14.10
CA TYR A 115 10.07 -8.87 13.35
C TYR A 115 9.11 -9.63 14.26
N LYS A 116 7.80 -9.52 14.01
CA LYS A 116 6.76 -10.33 14.67
C LYS A 116 5.95 -11.06 13.59
N PRO A 117 5.90 -12.41 13.58
CA PRO A 117 5.05 -13.14 12.65
C PRO A 117 3.57 -12.94 12.97
N GLY A 118 2.72 -12.97 11.94
CA GLY A 118 1.27 -12.87 12.08
C GLY A 118 0.75 -11.43 12.22
N ARG A 119 -0.35 -11.26 12.97
CA ARG A 119 -0.95 -9.95 13.22
C ARG A 119 -0.05 -9.14 14.15
N CYS A 120 0.30 -7.92 13.74
CA CYS A 120 1.05 -6.98 14.54
C CYS A 120 0.26 -5.69 14.68
N ASP A 121 -0.24 -5.42 15.89
CA ASP A 121 -1.03 -4.21 16.16
C ASP A 121 -0.16 -2.93 16.20
N ASP A 122 1.17 -3.09 16.25
CA ASP A 122 2.13 -1.99 16.21
C ASP A 122 2.43 -1.51 14.77
N ILE A 123 2.12 -2.32 13.75
CA ILE A 123 2.25 -1.93 12.34
C ILE A 123 0.96 -1.25 11.91
N LEU A 124 1.02 0.05 11.69
CA LEU A 124 -0.16 0.85 11.37
C LEU A 124 -0.23 1.11 9.87
N LYS A 125 -1.43 0.95 9.31
CA LYS A 125 -1.74 1.35 7.93
C LYS A 125 -2.71 2.50 8.01
N TRP A 126 -2.29 3.67 7.56
CA TRP A 126 -3.15 4.83 7.44
C TRP A 126 -3.57 4.98 5.98
N LYS A 127 -4.86 5.16 5.73
CA LYS A 127 -5.41 5.53 4.43
C LYS A 127 -6.24 6.79 4.58
N PRO A 128 -6.23 7.70 3.59
CA PRO A 128 -7.20 8.80 3.56
C PRO A 128 -8.62 8.23 3.70
N PRO A 129 -9.50 8.85 4.50
CA PRO A 129 -10.88 8.36 4.67
C PRO A 129 -11.63 8.18 3.33
N SER A 130 -11.33 9.03 2.35
CA SER A 130 -11.89 8.96 0.99
C SER A 130 -11.47 7.72 0.18
N LEU A 131 -10.43 7.01 0.60
CA LEU A 131 -9.92 5.79 -0.05
C LEU A 131 -10.30 4.50 0.72
N ASN A 132 -11.09 4.61 1.79
CA ASN A 132 -11.61 3.44 2.48
C ASN A 132 -12.72 2.78 1.67
N SER A 133 -12.49 1.52 1.31
CA SER A 133 -13.40 0.69 0.54
C SER A 133 -13.46 -0.73 1.08
N VAL A 134 -14.55 -1.43 0.76
CA VAL A 134 -14.75 -2.84 1.07
C VAL A 134 -15.20 -3.57 -0.19
N ASP A 135 -14.64 -4.75 -0.43
CA ASP A 135 -15.10 -5.62 -1.51
C ASP A 135 -16.23 -6.53 -1.02
N PHE A 136 -17.42 -6.37 -1.62
CA PHE A 136 -18.61 -7.13 -1.30
C PHE A 136 -18.99 -8.06 -2.45
N ARG A 137 -19.68 -9.15 -2.12
CA ARG A 137 -20.48 -9.88 -3.12
C ARG A 137 -21.84 -9.21 -3.20
N LEU A 138 -22.19 -8.70 -4.38
CA LEU A 138 -23.49 -8.11 -4.63
C LEU A 138 -24.51 -9.20 -4.95
N LYS A 139 -25.70 -9.13 -4.35
CA LYS A 139 -26.86 -9.90 -4.77
C LYS A 139 -28.07 -8.97 -4.85
N ILE A 140 -28.69 -8.89 -6.02
CA ILE A 140 -29.86 -8.05 -6.23
C ILE A 140 -31.11 -8.88 -5.92
N GLY A 141 -31.94 -8.36 -5.03
CA GLY A 141 -33.22 -8.97 -4.68
C GLY A 141 -34.35 -7.96 -4.71
N ARG A 142 -35.57 -8.47 -4.66
CA ARG A 142 -36.79 -7.66 -4.59
C ARG A 142 -37.40 -7.84 -3.21
N VAL A 143 -37.62 -6.73 -2.51
CA VAL A 143 -38.24 -6.74 -1.19
C VAL A 143 -39.70 -6.35 -1.33
N PHE A 144 -40.56 -7.13 -0.69
CA PHE A 144 -42.00 -6.90 -0.60
C PHE A 144 -42.33 -6.51 0.85
N GLY A 145 -43.28 -5.60 1.03
CA GLY A 145 -43.85 -5.26 2.32
C GLY A 145 -45.34 -4.98 2.16
N GLU A 146 -46.13 -5.30 3.17
CA GLU A 146 -47.57 -5.01 3.14
C GLU A 146 -47.79 -3.50 2.95
N GLY A 147 -48.57 -3.14 1.93
CA GLY A 147 -48.83 -1.74 1.57
C GLY A 147 -47.67 -0.99 0.91
N LEU A 148 -46.52 -1.62 0.63
CA LEU A 148 -45.36 -0.99 -0.01
C LEU A 148 -45.17 -1.47 -1.45
N LEU A 149 -44.82 -0.54 -2.35
CA LEU A 149 -44.43 -0.90 -3.72
C LEU A 149 -43.16 -1.78 -3.71
N PRO A 150 -43.11 -2.87 -4.50
CA PRO A 150 -41.93 -3.72 -4.59
C PRO A 150 -40.69 -2.93 -4.99
N ARG A 151 -39.66 -2.92 -4.14
CA ARG A 151 -38.41 -2.21 -4.38
C ARG A 151 -37.27 -3.19 -4.65
N ASN A 152 -36.44 -2.87 -5.65
CA ASN A 152 -35.19 -3.60 -5.88
C ASN A 152 -34.12 -3.09 -4.91
N VAL A 153 -33.47 -4.01 -4.21
CA VAL A 153 -32.43 -3.73 -3.22
C VAL A 153 -31.18 -4.53 -3.59
N GLY A 154 -30.02 -3.89 -3.51
CA GLY A 154 -28.74 -4.57 -3.65
C GLY A 154 -28.24 -4.97 -2.27
N PHE A 155 -28.12 -6.27 -2.03
CA PHE A 155 -27.60 -6.81 -0.79
C PHE A 155 -26.09 -7.01 -0.90
N LEU A 156 -25.33 -6.45 0.04
CA LEU A 156 -23.88 -6.53 0.10
C LEU A 156 -23.47 -7.61 1.10
N TYR A 157 -22.76 -8.63 0.64
CA TYR A 157 -22.30 -9.75 1.47
C TYR A 157 -20.78 -9.72 1.68
N VAL A 158 -20.36 -10.13 2.87
CA VAL A 158 -18.97 -10.31 3.28
C VAL A 158 -18.70 -11.78 3.61
N GLY A 159 -17.44 -12.18 3.65
CA GLY A 159 -17.04 -13.53 4.04
C GLY A 159 -17.39 -13.83 5.49
N SER A 160 -17.75 -15.09 5.77
CA SER A 160 -18.09 -15.59 7.12
C SER A 160 -19.35 -14.95 7.74
N LEU A 161 -20.24 -14.38 6.92
CA LEU A 161 -21.54 -13.89 7.35
C LEU A 161 -22.63 -14.32 6.34
N GLU A 162 -23.62 -15.08 6.81
CA GLU A 162 -24.70 -15.59 5.93
C GLU A 162 -25.74 -14.54 5.57
N ARG A 163 -25.97 -13.57 6.46
CA ARG A 163 -26.89 -12.45 6.25
C ARG A 163 -26.20 -11.29 5.51
N PRO A 164 -26.94 -10.43 4.80
CA PRO A 164 -26.36 -9.23 4.20
C PRO A 164 -25.70 -8.36 5.26
N PHE A 165 -24.51 -7.84 4.94
CA PHE A 165 -23.77 -6.92 5.78
C PHE A 165 -24.35 -5.50 5.68
N ALA A 166 -24.75 -5.09 4.47
CA ALA A 166 -25.32 -3.79 4.20
C ALA A 166 -26.22 -3.82 2.95
N GLU A 167 -26.90 -2.71 2.69
CA GLU A 167 -27.69 -2.50 1.47
C GLU A 167 -27.07 -1.38 0.61
N ILE A 168 -27.27 -1.49 -0.70
CA ILE A 168 -26.94 -0.46 -1.69
C ILE A 168 -28.14 -0.20 -2.60
N LYS A 169 -28.36 1.07 -2.95
CA LYS A 169 -29.41 1.47 -3.90
C LYS A 169 -29.08 0.94 -5.29
N VAL A 170 -30.01 0.20 -5.88
CA VAL A 170 -29.84 -0.37 -7.23
C VAL A 170 -30.01 0.71 -8.30
N THR A 171 -28.93 1.03 -9.02
CA THR A 171 -28.97 1.83 -10.25
C THR A 171 -29.07 0.90 -11.47
N LYS A 172 -29.36 1.46 -12.66
CA LYS A 172 -29.40 0.67 -13.91
C LYS A 172 -28.07 -0.04 -14.16
N ASP A 173 -26.97 0.68 -13.98
CA ASP A 173 -25.62 0.17 -14.22
C ASP A 173 -25.19 -0.88 -13.20
N LEU A 174 -25.70 -0.81 -11.96
CA LEU A 174 -25.35 -1.78 -10.93
C LEU A 174 -25.90 -3.18 -11.23
N LYS A 175 -27.00 -3.29 -12.00
CA LYS A 175 -27.68 -4.55 -12.29
C LYS A 175 -26.80 -5.58 -12.99
N GLN A 176 -25.86 -5.14 -13.82
CA GLN A 176 -24.97 -6.04 -14.56
C GLN A 176 -23.96 -6.76 -13.65
N TYR A 177 -23.78 -6.28 -12.41
CA TYR A 177 -22.84 -6.84 -11.45
C TYR A 177 -23.50 -7.79 -10.45
N ASP A 178 -24.72 -8.23 -10.70
CA ASP A 178 -25.39 -9.20 -9.83
C ASP A 178 -24.56 -10.50 -9.71
N ASN A 179 -24.43 -10.99 -8.48
CA ASN A 179 -23.57 -12.10 -8.08
C ASN A 179 -22.05 -11.89 -8.31
N LYS A 180 -21.59 -10.68 -8.65
CA LYS A 180 -20.17 -10.35 -8.80
C LYS A 180 -19.57 -9.75 -7.53
N ILE A 181 -18.24 -9.76 -7.46
CA ILE A 181 -17.51 -9.01 -6.43
C ILE A 181 -17.32 -7.57 -6.89
N ILE A 182 -17.77 -6.64 -6.07
CA ILE A 182 -17.70 -5.20 -6.32
C ILE A 182 -16.97 -4.51 -5.18
N GLU A 183 -16.20 -3.48 -5.50
CA GLU A 183 -15.59 -2.59 -4.52
C GLU A 183 -16.51 -1.40 -4.29
N CYS A 184 -16.84 -1.13 -3.03
CA CYS A 184 -17.68 -0.01 -2.64
C CYS A 184 -16.96 0.88 -1.63
N LYS A 185 -17.17 2.19 -1.74
CA LYS A 185 -16.80 3.18 -0.72
C LYS A 185 -18.04 3.64 0.03
N PHE A 186 -17.84 4.23 1.20
CA PHE A 186 -18.93 4.79 2.00
C PHE A 186 -18.94 6.32 1.90
N GLU A 187 -20.01 6.88 1.35
CA GLU A 187 -20.19 8.33 1.16
C GLU A 187 -21.63 8.73 1.46
N ASN A 188 -21.82 9.90 2.08
CA ASN A 188 -23.15 10.44 2.41
C ASN A 188 -24.05 9.42 3.13
N ASN A 189 -23.48 8.70 4.10
CA ASN A 189 -24.16 7.66 4.88
C ASN A 189 -24.70 6.48 4.04
N SER A 190 -24.09 6.21 2.88
CA SER A 190 -24.50 5.14 1.98
C SER A 190 -23.31 4.48 1.28
N TRP A 191 -23.44 3.21 0.92
CA TRP A 191 -22.45 2.53 0.09
C TRP A 191 -22.61 2.92 -1.37
N VAL A 192 -21.50 3.24 -2.02
CA VAL A 192 -21.43 3.65 -3.43
C VAL A 192 -20.49 2.70 -4.17
N PHE A 193 -20.96 2.18 -5.30
CA PHE A 193 -20.17 1.34 -6.19
C PHE A 193 -18.98 2.12 -6.77
N MET A 194 -17.79 1.54 -6.72
CA MET A 194 -16.60 2.09 -7.37
C MET A 194 -16.27 1.33 -8.65
N ARG A 195 -16.05 0.02 -8.54
CA ARG A 195 -15.63 -0.83 -9.66
C ARG A 195 -15.93 -2.30 -9.38
N GLN A 196 -15.90 -3.10 -10.44
CA GLN A 196 -15.90 -4.55 -10.33
C GLN A 196 -14.50 -5.06 -9.97
N ARG A 197 -14.42 -6.06 -9.08
CA ARG A 197 -13.19 -6.77 -8.71
C ARG A 197 -13.09 -8.11 -9.44
N ILE A 198 -12.73 -8.07 -10.72
CA ILE A 198 -12.51 -9.28 -11.52
C ILE A 198 -11.29 -10.09 -11.05
N ASP A 199 -10.39 -9.45 -10.31
CA ASP A 199 -9.20 -10.04 -9.68
C ASP A 199 -9.54 -10.86 -8.42
N LYS A 200 -10.78 -10.81 -7.93
CA LYS A 200 -11.19 -11.44 -6.67
C LYS A 200 -12.30 -12.46 -6.85
N SER A 201 -12.06 -13.66 -6.33
CA SER A 201 -13.07 -14.73 -6.28
C SER A 201 -14.03 -14.60 -5.08
N PHE A 202 -13.61 -13.91 -4.02
CA PHE A 202 -14.32 -13.83 -2.74
C PHE A 202 -14.41 -12.38 -2.24
N PRO A 203 -15.48 -12.01 -1.51
CA PRO A 203 -15.55 -10.73 -0.81
C PRO A 203 -14.55 -10.67 0.34
N ASN A 204 -14.37 -9.49 0.93
CA ASN A 204 -13.56 -9.36 2.14
C ASN A 204 -14.18 -10.13 3.31
N ALA A 205 -13.34 -10.59 4.24
CA ALA A 205 -13.81 -11.22 5.47
C ALA A 205 -14.59 -10.22 6.34
N TYR A 206 -15.54 -10.71 7.14
CA TYR A 206 -16.31 -9.90 8.08
C TYR A 206 -15.42 -9.00 8.96
N SER A 207 -14.33 -9.54 9.51
CA SER A 207 -13.40 -8.78 10.34
C SER A 207 -12.74 -7.61 9.60
N THR A 208 -12.41 -7.79 8.32
CA THR A 208 -11.89 -6.72 7.46
C THR A 208 -12.94 -5.64 7.22
N ALA A 209 -14.17 -6.03 6.89
CA ALA A 209 -15.25 -5.08 6.66
C ALA A 209 -15.58 -4.24 7.91
N VAL A 210 -15.62 -4.88 9.09
CA VAL A 210 -15.80 -4.18 10.38
C VAL A 210 -14.65 -3.23 10.67
N ALA A 211 -13.40 -3.65 10.42
CA ALA A 211 -12.24 -2.77 10.60
C ALA A 211 -12.32 -1.53 9.72
N VAL A 212 -12.74 -1.68 8.45
CA VAL A 212 -12.95 -0.54 7.55
C VAL A 212 -14.09 0.36 8.04
N CYS A 213 -15.22 -0.20 8.48
CA CYS A 213 -16.31 0.58 9.08
C CYS A 213 -15.85 1.40 10.29
N ASN A 214 -15.05 0.80 11.18
CA ASN A 214 -14.48 1.51 12.33
C ASN A 214 -13.59 2.68 11.89
N SER A 215 -12.77 2.50 10.84
CA SER A 215 -11.95 3.58 10.27
C SER A 215 -12.77 4.68 9.60
N ILE A 216 -13.95 4.36 9.07
CA ILE A 216 -14.89 5.34 8.51
C ILE A 216 -15.60 6.13 9.62
N GLN A 217 -16.00 5.46 10.71
CA GLN A 217 -16.67 6.09 11.85
C GLN A 217 -15.72 6.98 12.68
N HIS A 218 -14.46 6.59 12.77
CA HIS A 218 -13.42 7.32 13.50
C HIS A 218 -12.27 7.70 12.56
N PRO A 219 -12.51 8.62 11.60
CA PRO A 219 -11.53 8.93 10.57
C PRO A 219 -10.35 9.69 11.15
N VAL A 220 -9.15 9.14 10.94
CA VAL A 220 -7.89 9.88 11.11
C VAL A 220 -7.65 10.67 9.83
N THR A 221 -8.01 11.95 9.81
CA THR A 221 -7.80 12.81 8.64
C THR A 221 -6.31 13.12 8.43
N LYS A 222 -5.96 13.65 7.25
CA LYS A 222 -4.58 14.09 6.97
C LYS A 222 -4.13 15.15 7.96
N GLU A 223 -5.00 16.11 8.22
CA GLU A 223 -4.77 17.25 9.10
C GLU A 223 -4.54 16.76 10.53
N PHE A 224 -5.41 15.87 11.03
CA PHE A 224 -5.26 15.27 12.36
C PHE A 224 -3.92 14.51 12.48
N LEU A 225 -3.57 13.71 11.46
CA LEU A 225 -2.31 12.97 11.44
C LEU A 225 -1.11 13.93 11.52
N PHE A 226 -1.11 15.01 10.74
CA PHE A 226 -0.01 15.98 10.74
C PHE A 226 0.11 16.73 12.05
N GLU A 227 -1.00 17.18 12.62
CA GLU A 227 -1.02 17.82 13.94
C GLU A 227 -0.50 16.88 15.03
N PHE A 228 -0.90 15.60 14.97
CA PHE A 228 -0.45 14.59 15.92
C PHE A 228 1.07 14.39 15.85
N ILE A 229 1.62 14.21 14.64
CA ILE A 229 3.07 14.07 14.43
C ILE A 229 3.81 15.30 14.98
N GLN A 230 3.33 16.51 14.65
CA GLN A 230 3.94 17.74 15.12
C GLN A 230 3.93 17.88 16.65
N LYS A 231 2.83 17.51 17.31
CA LYS A 231 2.72 17.51 18.78
C LYS A 231 3.72 16.53 19.41
N CYS A 232 3.84 15.32 18.89
CA CYS A 232 4.81 14.33 19.37
C CYS A 232 6.25 14.82 19.23
N MET A 233 6.57 15.53 18.14
CA MET A 233 7.90 16.14 17.95
C MET A 233 8.18 17.22 19.00
N ALA A 234 7.23 18.12 19.25
CA ALA A 234 7.38 19.20 20.21
C ALA A 234 7.53 18.67 21.66
N ALA A 235 6.90 17.54 21.97
CA ALA A 235 7.00 16.87 23.27
C ALA A 235 8.32 16.11 23.49
N THR A 236 9.18 15.96 22.45
CA THR A 236 10.45 15.21 22.54
C THR A 236 11.67 16.11 22.28
N PRO A 237 11.95 17.15 23.10
CA PRO A 237 13.15 17.95 22.93
C PRO A 237 14.34 17.26 23.61
N GLY A 238 15.19 16.54 22.87
CA GLY A 238 16.47 16.13 23.47
C GLY A 238 17.24 14.92 22.94
N GLN A 239 16.86 14.25 21.85
CA GLN A 239 17.78 13.28 21.24
C GLN A 239 18.57 13.94 20.09
N PRO A 240 19.91 14.00 20.17
CA PRO A 240 20.72 14.47 19.06
C PRO A 240 20.59 13.43 17.95
N ARG A 241 19.74 13.73 16.97
CA ARG A 241 19.59 12.87 15.80
C ARG A 241 20.85 13.02 14.96
N LYS A 242 21.57 11.91 14.78
CA LYS A 242 22.54 11.81 13.69
C LYS A 242 21.78 12.12 12.40
N HIS A 243 22.07 13.27 11.80
CA HIS A 243 21.80 13.49 10.39
C HIS A 243 22.53 12.37 9.65
N HIS A 244 21.82 11.31 9.30
CA HIS A 244 22.23 10.54 8.14
C HIS A 244 22.04 11.49 6.97
N LEU A 245 23.15 12.04 6.49
CA LEU A 245 23.23 12.60 5.15
C LEU A 245 22.59 11.58 4.23
N ASP A 246 21.53 12.01 3.55
CA ASP A 246 20.77 11.24 2.59
C ASP A 246 21.71 10.82 1.44
N PRO A 247 22.19 9.55 1.41
CA PRO A 247 23.07 9.08 0.34
C PRO A 247 22.31 8.96 -0.98
N ASP A 248 20.98 9.04 -0.96
CA ASP A 248 20.12 8.76 -2.10
C ASP A 248 19.75 10.03 -2.89
N THR A 249 20.19 11.21 -2.44
CA THR A 249 20.14 12.44 -3.26
C THR A 249 20.88 12.24 -4.60
N GLU A 250 21.83 11.29 -4.66
CA GLU A 250 22.54 10.90 -5.88
C GLU A 250 21.93 9.70 -6.63
N LEU A 251 21.05 8.91 -6.00
CA LEU A 251 20.45 7.71 -6.61
C LEU A 251 19.21 8.00 -7.46
N MET A 252 18.66 9.21 -7.35
CA MET A 252 17.56 9.72 -8.17
C MET A 252 17.85 11.17 -8.59
N PRO A 253 18.68 11.40 -9.62
CA PRO A 253 18.79 12.74 -10.19
C PRO A 253 17.40 13.15 -10.72
N PRO A 254 17.00 14.43 -10.55
CA PRO A 254 15.75 14.92 -11.13
C PRO A 254 15.75 14.67 -12.64
N PRO A 255 14.61 14.32 -13.25
CA PRO A 255 14.53 14.11 -14.68
C PRO A 255 15.01 15.38 -15.40
N PRO A 256 15.82 15.24 -16.47
CA PRO A 256 16.38 16.39 -17.16
C PRO A 256 15.27 17.33 -17.64
N PRO A 257 15.47 18.66 -17.57
CA PRO A 257 14.48 19.63 -17.98
C PRO A 257 14.06 19.38 -19.43
N LYS A 258 12.74 19.39 -19.68
CA LYS A 258 12.17 19.21 -21.01
C LYS A 258 12.80 20.24 -21.95
N ARG A 259 13.47 19.76 -23.01
CA ARG A 259 14.05 20.64 -24.03
C ARG A 259 12.95 21.54 -24.61
N PRO A 260 13.20 22.85 -24.78
CA PRO A 260 12.27 23.73 -25.49
C PRO A 260 12.01 23.15 -26.88
N ARG A 261 10.74 23.08 -27.28
CA ARG A 261 10.38 22.78 -28.67
C ARG A 261 10.92 23.92 -29.51
N LEU A 262 11.92 23.63 -30.34
CA LEU A 262 12.29 24.52 -31.44
C LEU A 262 11.09 24.54 -32.39
N SER A 263 10.41 25.69 -32.43
CA SER A 263 9.43 26.01 -33.46
C SER A 263 10.16 26.08 -34.81
N SER A 264 9.83 25.16 -35.71
CA SER A 264 9.99 25.35 -37.15
C SER A 264 8.92 26.29 -37.68
#